data_AF-A0A969YTI6-F1
#
_entry.id   AF-A0A969YTI6-F1
#
_cell.length_a   1.000
_cell.length_b   1.000
_cell.length_c   1.000
_cell.angle_alpha   90.00
_cell.angle_beta   90.00
_cell.angle_gamma   90.00
#
_symmetry.space_group_name_H-M   'P 1'
#
loop_
_entity.id
_entity.type
_entity.pdbx_description
1 polymer ?
#
loop_
_entity_poly.entity_id
_entity_poly.type
_entity_poly.pdbx_seq_one_letter_code
_entity_poly.pdbx_strand_id
1 'polypeptide(L)' 'MLKSKIFSSASPALLEKEINAWLEETSWVTVKQITQSSNQEKTIISIWYEEPDVPILQK' A
#
# COMPACT_ATOMS: atom_id res chain seq x y z
N MET A 1 3.51 8.02 12.52
CA MET A 1 3.61 9.00 11.42
C MET A 1 2.90 8.45 10.20
N LEU A 2 2.06 9.23 9.54
CA LEU A 2 1.34 8.79 8.35
C LEU A 2 2.29 8.67 7.16
N LYS A 3 2.29 7.51 6.51
CA LYS A 3 3.08 7.20 5.30
C LYS A 3 2.14 6.84 4.14
N SER A 4 2.67 6.87 2.92
CA SER A 4 1.92 6.51 1.71
C SER A 4 2.71 5.58 0.80
N LYS A 5 2.05 4.55 0.27
CA LYS A 5 2.55 3.70 -0.81
C LYS A 5 1.68 3.90 -2.04
N ILE A 6 2.30 4.12 -3.19
CA ILE A 6 1.59 4.34 -4.47
C ILE A 6 1.89 3.15 -5.38
N PHE A 7 0.83 2.57 -5.93
CA PHE A 7 0.86 1.50 -6.93
C PHE A 7 0.25 2.06 -8.22
N SER A 8 0.83 1.71 -9.37
CA SER A 8 0.28 2.12 -10.66
C SER A 8 0.57 1.10 -11.73
N SER A 9 -0.45 0.72 -12.50
CA SER A 9 -0.30 -0.21 -13.61
C SER A 9 -1.39 0.00 -14.66
N ALA A 10 -1.08 -0.33 -15.91
CA ALA A 10 -2.06 -0.46 -16.98
C ALA A 10 -2.82 -1.81 -16.91
N SER A 11 -2.28 -2.79 -16.19
CA SER A 11 -2.87 -4.11 -15.98
C SER A 11 -3.47 -4.22 -14.58
N PRO A 12 -4.81 -4.33 -14.44
CA PRO A 12 -5.47 -4.51 -13.14
C PRO A 12 -4.98 -5.74 -12.38
N ALA A 13 -4.73 -6.85 -13.08
CA ALA A 13 -4.27 -8.10 -12.46
C ALA A 13 -2.86 -7.98 -11.87
N LEU A 14 -1.97 -7.22 -12.54
CA LEU A 14 -0.65 -6.94 -11.99
C LEU A 14 -0.75 -6.04 -10.75
N LEU A 15 -1.61 -5.02 -10.81
CA LEU A 15 -1.82 -4.09 -9.72
C LEU A 15 -2.33 -4.80 -8.46
N GLU A 16 -3.32 -5.68 -8.61
CA GLU A 16 -3.87 -6.50 -7.53
C GLU A 16 -2.77 -7.37 -6.89
N LYS A 17 -1.96 -8.04 -7.72
CA LYS A 17 -0.87 -8.89 -7.23
C LYS A 17 0.16 -8.10 -6.42
N GLU A 18 0.56 -6.93 -6.91
CA GLU A 18 1.53 -6.07 -6.23
C GLU A 18 1.00 -5.53 -4.90
N ILE A 19 -0.26 -5.10 -4.88
CA ILE A 19 -0.91 -4.60 -3.66
C ILE A 19 -1.04 -5.72 -2.63
N ASN A 20 -1.51 -6.90 -3.04
CA ASN A 20 -1.68 -8.04 -2.13
C ASN A 20 -0.34 -8.49 -1.54
N ALA A 21 0.71 -8.62 -2.37
CA ALA A 21 2.04 -8.97 -1.90
C ALA A 21 2.57 -7.96 -0.86
N TRP A 22 2.36 -6.67 -1.10
CA TRP A 22 2.77 -5.64 -0.14
C TRP A 22 1.96 -5.68 1.16
N LEU A 23 0.64 -5.88 1.09
CA LEU A 23 -0.21 -6.00 2.28
C LEU A 23 0.14 -7.22 3.14
N GLU A 24 0.54 -8.33 2.51
CA GLU A 24 1.02 -9.53 3.21
C GLU A 24 2.36 -9.26 3.92
N GLU A 25 3.34 -8.67 3.22
CA GLU A 25 4.65 -8.31 3.77
C GLU A 25 4.56 -7.26 4.89
N THR A 26 3.60 -6.35 4.78
CA THR A 26 3.38 -5.25 5.72
C THR A 26 2.15 -5.45 6.60
N SER A 27 1.74 -6.70 6.87
CA SER A 27 0.56 -7.02 7.70
C SER A 27 0.54 -6.40 9.10
N TRP A 28 1.67 -5.89 9.58
CA TRP A 28 1.84 -5.18 10.84
C TRP A 28 1.50 -3.68 10.78
N VAL A 29 1.29 -3.10 9.59
CA VAL A 29 0.91 -1.68 9.43
C VAL A 29 -0.61 -1.51 9.53
N THR A 30 -1.04 -0.35 10.02
CA THR A 30 -2.46 0.00 10.03
C THR A 30 -2.79 0.84 8.79
N VAL A 31 -3.58 0.29 7.86
CA VAL A 31 -4.12 1.06 6.74
C VAL A 31 -5.14 2.08 7.24
N LYS A 32 -4.97 3.34 6.85
CA LYS A 32 -5.84 4.46 7.25
C LYS A 32 -6.78 4.90 6.14
N GLN A 33 -6.29 4.93 4.90
CA GLN A 33 -7.05 5.39 3.75
C GLN A 33 -6.53 4.74 2.48
N ILE A 34 -7.44 4.43 1.55
CA ILE A 34 -7.10 3.99 0.21
C ILE A 34 -7.78 4.95 -0.76
N THR A 35 -7.02 5.51 -1.69
CA THR A 35 -7.55 6.37 -2.76
C THR A 35 -7.19 5.79 -4.11
N GLN A 36 -8.16 5.75 -5.02
CA GLN A 36 -7.99 5.26 -6.37
C GLN A 36 -8.23 6.40 -7.38
N SER A 37 -7.38 6.45 -8.39
CA SER A 37 -7.58 7.29 -9.58
C SER A 37 -7.29 6.45 -10.81
N SER A 38 -8.26 6.34 -11.71
CA SER A 38 -8.15 5.58 -12.94
C SER A 38 -8.44 6.46 -14.14
N ASN A 39 -7.61 6.37 -15.18
CA ASN A 39 -7.90 6.89 -16.52
C ASN A 39 -7.96 5.73 -17.52
N GLN A 40 -8.08 6.03 -18.82
CA GLN A 40 -8.15 5.01 -19.87
C GLN A 40 -6.88 4.17 -20.03
N GLU A 41 -5.74 4.61 -19.49
CA GLU A 41 -4.42 4.00 -19.72
C GLU A 41 -3.82 3.33 -18.48
N LYS A 42 -4.19 3.78 -17.27
CA LYS A 42 -3.63 3.29 -16.01
C LYS A 42 -4.55 3.52 -14.83
N THR A 43 -4.46 2.60 -13.88
CA THR A 43 -5.04 2.74 -12.55
C THR A 43 -3.92 3.02 -11.56
N ILE A 44 -4.14 4.03 -10.71
CA ILE A 44 -3.26 4.43 -9.62
C ILE A 44 -4.01 4.21 -8.31
N ILE A 45 -3.39 3.47 -7.39
CA ILE A 45 -3.91 3.22 -6.04
C ILE A 45 -2.88 3.76 -5.05
N SER A 46 -3.31 4.64 -4.16
CA SER A 46 -2.49 5.14 -3.06
C SER A 46 -3.04 4.62 -1.73
N ILE A 47 -2.18 3.96 -0.96
CA ILE A 47 -2.50 3.42 0.37
C ILE A 47 -1.77 4.26 1.41
N TRP A 48 -2.55 4.89 2.28
CA TRP A 48 -2.06 5.64 3.43
C TRP A 48 -2.07 4.72 4.65
N TYR A 49 -0.94 4.61 5.33
CA TYR A 49 -0.76 3.68 6.44
C TYR A 49 0.05 4.29 7.57
N GLU A 50 -0.12 3.75 8.77
CA GLU A 50 0.70 4.04 9.93
C GLU A 50 1.42 2.79 10.39
N GLU A 51 2.70 2.96 10.68
CA GLU A 51 3.49 1.93 11.34
C GLU A 51 3.22 1.99 12.85
N PRO A 52 3.10 0.85 13.53
CA PRO A 52 2.95 0.79 14.96
C PRO A 52 4.20 1.38 15.63
N ASP A 53 3.98 2.16 16.69
CA ASP A 53 5.06 2.72 17.50
C ASP A 53 5.55 1.66 18.49
N VAL A 54 6.30 0.69 17.97
CA VAL A 54 6.88 -0.39 18.76
C VAL A 54 8.35 -0.08 19.07
N PRO A 55 8.79 -0.20 20.34
CA PRO A 55 10.20 -0.11 20.68
C PRO A 55 10.98 -1.17 19.88
N ILE A 56 12.04 -0.74 19.20
CA ILE A 56 12.96 -1.66 18.52
C ILE A 56 13.57 -2.56 19.61
N LEU A 57 13.23 -3.85 19.59
CA LEU A 57 13.94 -4.85 20.39
C LEU A 57 15.34 -4.99 19.81
N GLN A 58 16.29 -4.21 20.34
CA GLN A 58 17.72 -4.45 20.10
C GLN A 58 18.07 -5.77 20.79
N LYS A 59 18.52 -6.74 19.98
CA LYS A 59 19.13 -7.99 20.48
C LYS A 59 20.56 -7.74 20.91
#